data_AF-A0A1C4FEU9-F1
#
_entry.id   AF-A0A1C4FEU9-F1
#
_cell.length_a   1.000
_cell.length_b   1.000
_cell.length_c   1.000
_cell.angle_alpha   90.00
_cell.angle_beta   90.00
_cell.angle_gamma   90.00
#
_symmetry.space_group_name_H-M   'P 1'
#
loop_
_entity.id
_entity.type
_entity.pdbx_description
1 polymer ?
#
loop_
_entity_poly.entity_id
_entity_poly.type
_entity_poly.pdbx_seq_one_letter_code
_entity_poly.pdbx_strand_id
1 'polypeptide(L)' 'MKQLKQKRLEKGMSCQDVADKVGITKMHYWYIENEKRTLKIDLAEKIAIALEEDPKELFFNN' A
#
# COMPACT_ATOMS: atom_id res chain seq x y z
N MET A 1 1.23 2.52 9.20
CA MET A 1 0.02 2.58 8.36
C MET A 1 -0.80 1.33 8.65
N LYS A 2 -1.48 1.30 9.80
CA LYS A 2 -2.16 0.06 10.28
C LYS A 2 -3.26 -0.41 9.33
N GLN A 3 -4.02 0.54 8.76
CA GLN A 3 -5.09 0.27 7.81
C GLN A 3 -4.58 -0.36 6.50
N LEU A 4 -3.51 0.18 5.90
CA LEU A 4 -2.93 -0.37 4.66
C LEU A 4 -2.51 -1.84 4.82
N LYS A 5 -1.80 -2.14 5.91
CA LYS A 5 -1.37 -3.52 6.21
C LYS A 5 -2.57 -4.44 6.39
N GLN A 6 -3.61 -3.98 7.09
CA GLN A 6 -4.82 -4.75 7.32
C GLN A 6 -5.54 -5.07 6.00
N LYS A 7 -5.77 -4.06 5.16
CA LYS A 7 -6.40 -4.22 3.84
C LYS A 7 -5.65 -5.18 2.95
N ARG A 8 -4.30 -5.09 2.93
CA ARG A 8 -3.48 -6.05 2.20
C ARG A 8 -3.69 -7.49 2.69
N LEU A 9 -3.75 -7.70 4.00
CA LEU A 9 -3.97 -9.03 4.59
C LEU A 9 -5.39 -9.56 4.33
N GLU A 10 -6.40 -8.70 4.35
CA GLU A 10 -7.79 -9.04 3.97
C GLU A 10 -7.88 -9.51 2.52
N LYS A 11 -7.06 -8.94 1.63
CA LYS A 11 -6.92 -9.36 0.23
C LYS A 11 -6.02 -10.60 0.05
N GLY A 12 -5.48 -11.18 1.13
CA GLY A 12 -4.61 -12.35 1.07
C GLY A 12 -3.26 -12.11 0.40
N MET A 13 -2.83 -10.84 0.27
CA MET A 13 -1.63 -10.46 -0.46
C MET A 13 -0.41 -10.37 0.46
N SER A 14 0.74 -10.84 -0.01
CA SER A 14 2.03 -10.59 0.62
C SER A 14 2.55 -9.18 0.28
N CYS A 15 3.55 -8.70 1.01
CA CYS A 15 4.24 -7.46 0.65
C CYS A 15 4.88 -7.52 -0.75
N GLN A 16 5.30 -8.71 -1.19
CA GLN A 16 5.91 -8.90 -2.51
C GLN A 16 4.86 -8.74 -3.61
N ASP A 17 3.67 -9.33 -3.42
CA ASP A 17 2.59 -9.26 -4.42
C ASP A 17 2.17 -7.83 -4.73
N VAL A 18 2.04 -6.99 -3.70
CA VAL A 18 1.69 -5.57 -3.91
C VAL A 18 2.85 -4.82 -4.56
N ALA A 19 4.09 -5.09 -4.13
CA ALA A 19 5.28 -4.46 -4.68
C ALA A 19 5.45 -4.76 -6.18
N ASP A 20 5.21 -6.01 -6.60
CA ASP A 20 5.27 -6.43 -7.99
C ASP A 20 4.17 -5.75 -8.82
N LYS A 21 2.94 -5.65 -8.31
CA LYS A 21 1.83 -4.96 -8.99
C LYS A 21 2.10 -3.47 -9.23
N VAL A 22 2.80 -2.80 -8.31
CA VAL A 22 3.05 -1.34 -8.41
C VAL A 22 4.44 -0.98 -8.91
N GLY A 23 5.28 -1.98 -9.22
CA GLY A 23 6.62 -1.81 -9.79
C GLY A 23 7.65 -1.25 -8.81
N ILE A 24 7.62 -1.68 -7.54
CA ILE A 24 8.61 -1.31 -6.52
C ILE A 24 9.21 -2.56 -5.88
N THR A 25 10.23 -2.39 -5.04
CA THR A 25 10.77 -3.52 -4.26
C THR A 25 9.88 -3.83 -3.05
N LYS A 26 9.85 -5.09 -2.62
CA LYS A 26 9.19 -5.49 -1.36
C LYS A 26 9.62 -4.64 -0.18
N MET A 27 10.91 -4.31 -0.06
CA MET A 27 11.42 -3.47 1.02
C MET A 27 10.87 -2.05 0.96
N HIS A 28 10.72 -1.47 -0.24
CA HIS A 28 10.08 -0.18 -0.40
C HIS A 28 8.64 -0.21 0.09
N TYR A 29 7.86 -1.21 -0.32
CA TYR A 29 6.50 -1.40 0.14
C TYR A 29 6.42 -1.60 1.67
N TRP A 30 7.30 -2.43 2.23
CA TRP A 30 7.38 -2.64 3.68
C TRP A 30 7.66 -1.34 4.45
N TYR A 31 8.55 -0.48 3.96
CA TYR A 31 8.80 0.82 4.58
C TYR A 31 7.57 1.73 4.59
N ILE A 32 6.72 1.66 3.54
CA ILE A 32 5.46 2.42 3.47
C ILE A 32 4.49 1.93 4.55
N GLU A 33 4.26 0.62 4.66
CA GLU A 33 3.36 0.06 5.69
C GLU A 33 3.80 0.43 7.13
N ASN A 34 5.11 0.54 7.34
CA ASN A 34 5.71 0.84 8.63
C ASN A 34 6.03 2.33 8.84
N GLU A 35 5.52 3.23 7.98
CA GLU A 35 5.70 4.69 8.07
C GLU A 35 7.17 5.14 8.15
N LYS A 36 8.08 4.33 7.58
CA LYS A 36 9.52 4.62 7.53
C LYS A 36 9.92 5.47 6.32
N ARG A 37 8.96 5.78 5.44
CA ARG A 37 9.19 6.56 4.22
C ARG A 37 7.93 7.35 3.85
N THR A 38 8.13 8.57 3.37
CA THR A 38 7.06 9.40 2.80
C THR A 38 6.53 8.78 1.51
N LEU A 39 5.21 8.56 1.47
CA LEU A 39 4.51 8.03 0.31
C LEU A 39 4.13 9.18 -0.64
N LYS A 40 4.52 9.08 -1.92
CA LYS A 40 4.09 10.02 -2.96
C LYS A 40 2.68 9.68 -3.44
N ILE A 41 1.90 10.68 -3.85
CA ILE A 41 0.50 10.53 -4.30
C ILE A 41 0.39 9.48 -5.42
N ASP A 42 1.22 9.57 -6.46
CA ASP A 42 1.19 8.61 -7.58
C ASP A 42 1.39 7.15 -7.13
N LEU A 43 2.20 6.93 -6.10
CA LEU A 43 2.42 5.59 -5.56
C LEU A 43 1.28 5.15 -4.63
N ALA A 44 0.69 6.08 -3.89
CA ALA A 44 -0.51 5.83 -3.09
C ALA A 44 -1.67 5.37 -3.99
N GLU A 45 -1.91 6.06 -5.11
CA GLU A 45 -2.93 5.70 -6.09
C GLU A 45 -2.69 4.30 -6.67
N LYS A 46 -1.46 3.98 -7.08
CA LYS A 46 -1.11 2.64 -7.57
C LYS A 46 -1.34 1.55 -6.53
N ILE A 47 -0.99 1.80 -5.27
CA ILE A 47 -1.18 0.85 -4.18
C ILE A 47 -2.68 0.63 -3.91
N ALA A 48 -3.47 1.70 -3.88
CA ALA A 48 -4.92 1.61 -3.70
C ALA A 48 -5.57 0.78 -4.82
N ILE A 49 -5.21 1.06 -6.08
CA ILE A 49 -5.67 0.27 -7.24
C ILE A 49 -5.24 -1.20 -7.12
N ALA A 50 -3.99 -1.46 -6.73
CA ALA A 50 -3.47 -2.83 -6.57
C ALA A 50 -4.19 -3.64 -5.48
N LEU A 51 -4.75 -2.95 -4.48
CA LEU A 51 -5.55 -3.49 -3.40
C LEU A 51 -7.06 -3.41 -3.67
N GLU A 52 -7.49 -2.87 -4.81
CA GLU A 52 -8.90 -2.63 -5.15
C GLU A 52 -9.65 -1.80 -4.08
N GLU A 53 -8.97 -0.79 -3.55
CA GLU A 53 -9.50 0.14 -2.54
C GLU A 53 -9.51 1.57 -3.09
N ASP A 54 -10.34 2.43 -2.51
CA ASP A 54 -10.32 3.86 -2.84
C ASP A 54 -9.11 4.54 -2.16
N PRO A 55 -8.26 5.30 -2.88
CA PRO A 55 -7.11 5.96 -2.29
C PRO A 55 -7.46 6.92 -1.14
N LYS A 56 -8.61 7.62 -1.21
CA LYS A 56 -9.09 8.53 -0.15
C LYS A 56 -9.44 7.75 1.10
N GLU A 57 -10.15 6.65 0.95
CA GLU A 57 -10.50 5.77 2.07
C GLU A 57 -9.28 5.11 2.71
N LEU A 58 -8.29 4.75 1.89
CA LEU A 58 -7.11 4.01 2.32
C LEU A 58 -6.02 4.89 2.98
N PHE A 59 -5.92 6.16 2.58
CA PHE A 59 -4.82 7.04 3.01
C PHE A 59 -5.26 8.38 3.61
N PHE A 60 -6.52 8.80 3.45
CA PHE A 60 -6.97 10.14 3.80
C PHE A 60 -8.20 10.17 4.73
N ASN A 61 -8.74 9.02 5.13
CA ASN A 61 -9.83 8.98 6.10
C ASN A 61 -9.28 9.06 7.53
N ASN A 62 -9.70 10.11 8.26
CA ASN A 62 -9.31 10.43 9.64
C ASN A 62 -10.34 9.89 10.63
#